data_AF-A0A2A4N4R3-F1
#
_entry.id   AF-A0A2A4N4R3-F1
#
_cell.length_a   1.000
_cell.length_b   1.000
_cell.length_c   1.000
_cell.angle_alpha   90.00
_cell.angle_beta   90.00
_cell.angle_gamma   90.00
#
_symmetry.space_group_name_H-M   'P 1'
#
loop_
_entity.id
_entity.type
_entity.pdbx_description
1 polymer ?
#
loop_
_entity_poly.entity_id
_entity_poly.type
_entity_poly.pdbx_seq_one_letter_code
_entity_poly.pdbx_strand_id
1 'polypeptide(L)'
;MSEVLELDYIKLELEIQQVISTEDAWQYRIVPKKNSAKIIEFYIDQNHGRNNIKEELEIYLNKEIELFPASSDCIEKTLSRYYLRKKRSDSVSSSITNNSGNFVANLLDEAQSLGSSDIHVEALEKSGRVRMRIDGMLVERYTIGDTEYPSFINKIKIMSNLDIAEKRLPQDNSGTPVLSRIPVLKWIFSSKTKSKRDTKLNIFIKPTIVY
;
A
#
# COMPACT_ATOMS: atom_id res chain seq x y z
N MET A 1 -19.44 22.35 5.09
CA MET A 1 -19.25 22.28 3.63
C MET A 1 -17.84 22.81 3.38
N SER A 2 -16.79 22.05 3.07
CA SER A 2 -16.64 20.67 2.61
C SER A 2 -15.12 20.40 2.65
N GLU A 3 -14.60 19.97 3.79
CA GLU A 3 -13.17 19.64 3.96
C GLU A 3 -12.83 18.22 3.43
N VAL A 4 -13.85 17.51 2.94
CA VAL A 4 -13.78 16.13 2.45
C VAL A 4 -13.41 16.05 0.94
N LEU A 5 -13.22 17.18 0.27
CA LEU A 5 -12.99 17.22 -1.19
C LEU A 5 -11.52 17.00 -1.63
N GLU A 6 -10.56 16.92 -0.72
CA GLU A 6 -9.13 16.91 -1.09
C GLU A 6 -8.46 15.53 -1.05
N LEU A 7 -9.05 14.52 -0.41
CA LEU A 7 -8.45 13.20 -0.27
C LEU A 7 -9.37 12.12 -0.87
N ASP A 8 -8.82 11.28 -1.75
CA ASP A 8 -9.50 10.09 -2.32
C ASP A 8 -9.70 8.97 -1.27
N TYR A 9 -9.47 9.25 0.03
CA TYR A 9 -9.55 8.31 1.16
C TYR A 9 -9.94 9.05 2.46
N ILE A 10 -10.40 8.29 3.47
CA ILE A 10 -10.76 8.84 4.79
C ILE A 10 -9.52 8.86 5.68
N LYS A 11 -9.13 10.05 6.15
CA LYS A 11 -8.03 10.20 7.12
C LYS A 11 -8.50 9.78 8.52
N LEU A 12 -7.71 8.93 9.19
CA LEU A 12 -8.01 8.44 10.54
C LEU A 12 -7.02 8.97 11.57
N GLU A 13 -7.54 9.29 12.74
CA GLU A 13 -6.76 9.49 13.97
C GLU A 13 -6.50 8.14 14.64
N LEU A 14 -5.35 8.01 15.33
CA LEU A 14 -4.92 6.74 15.93
C LEU A 14 -5.94 6.18 16.94
N GLU A 15 -6.59 7.05 17.71
CA GLU A 15 -7.59 6.65 18.72
C GLU A 15 -8.83 6.04 18.07
N ILE A 16 -9.25 6.59 16.94
CA ILE A 16 -10.42 6.14 16.17
C ILE A 16 -10.07 4.86 15.39
N GLN A 17 -8.84 4.75 14.88
CA GLN A 17 -8.37 3.58 14.15
C GLN A 17 -8.40 2.30 15.02
N GLN A 18 -8.06 2.40 16.31
CA GLN A 18 -7.96 1.25 17.22
C GLN A 18 -9.30 0.68 17.69
N VAL A 19 -10.42 1.31 17.33
CA VAL A 19 -11.78 0.88 17.72
C VAL A 19 -12.14 -0.49 17.18
N ILE A 20 -11.54 -0.90 16.06
CA ILE A 20 -11.81 -2.16 15.39
C ILE A 20 -10.51 -2.87 15.02
N SER A 21 -10.53 -4.19 15.05
CA SER A 21 -9.42 -5.01 14.58
C SER A 21 -9.19 -4.83 13.07
N THR A 22 -7.98 -5.16 12.61
CA THR A 22 -7.68 -5.15 11.17
C THR A 22 -8.55 -6.17 10.43
N GLU A 23 -8.73 -7.34 11.02
CA GLU A 23 -9.50 -8.43 10.44
C GLU A 23 -10.97 -8.03 10.24
N ASP A 24 -11.60 -7.45 11.27
CA ASP A 24 -13.00 -7.05 11.21
C ASP A 24 -13.21 -5.86 10.27
N ALA A 25 -12.29 -4.89 10.27
CA ALA A 25 -12.33 -3.76 9.33
C ALA A 25 -12.36 -4.24 7.86
N TRP A 26 -11.54 -5.24 7.52
CA TRP A 26 -11.53 -5.85 6.18
C TRP A 26 -12.74 -6.75 5.91
N GLN A 27 -13.13 -7.56 6.88
CA GLN A 27 -14.23 -8.51 6.74
C GLN A 27 -15.56 -7.78 6.49
N TYR A 28 -15.84 -6.75 7.28
CA TYR A 28 -17.06 -5.97 7.20
C TYR A 28 -16.95 -4.79 6.23
N ARG A 29 -15.75 -4.53 5.70
CA ARG A 29 -15.44 -3.36 4.84
C ARG A 29 -15.90 -2.06 5.49
N ILE A 30 -15.53 -1.86 6.75
CA ILE A 30 -15.89 -0.70 7.56
C ILE A 30 -14.68 0.04 8.06
N VAL A 31 -14.85 1.36 8.23
CA VAL A 31 -13.82 2.27 8.71
C VAL A 31 -14.44 3.15 9.81
N PRO A 32 -13.84 3.24 11.01
CA PRO A 32 -14.39 4.07 12.06
C PRO A 32 -14.37 5.56 11.68
N LYS A 33 -15.48 6.24 11.89
CA LYS A 33 -15.66 7.69 11.65
C LYS A 33 -15.57 8.46 12.96
N LYS A 34 -16.22 7.95 14.00
CA LYS A 34 -16.28 8.58 15.33
C LYS A 34 -16.57 7.53 16.39
N ASN A 35 -15.95 7.67 17.55
CA ASN A 35 -16.20 6.81 18.71
C ASN A 35 -16.61 7.67 19.90
N SER A 36 -17.81 7.43 20.42
CA SER A 36 -18.32 8.05 21.65
C SER A 36 -18.57 6.97 22.72
N ALA A 37 -18.97 7.38 23.93
CA ALA A 37 -19.24 6.44 25.02
C ALA A 37 -20.36 5.43 24.67
N LYS A 38 -21.41 5.88 23.97
CA LYS A 38 -22.60 5.08 23.66
C LYS A 38 -22.70 4.65 22.20
N ILE A 39 -22.24 5.49 21.27
CA ILE A 39 -22.42 5.31 19.82
C ILE A 39 -21.06 5.22 19.14
N ILE A 40 -20.91 4.30 18.18
CA ILE A 40 -19.81 4.29 17.21
C ILE A 40 -20.38 4.52 15.82
N GLU A 41 -19.80 5.47 15.11
CA GLU A 41 -20.09 5.74 13.71
C GLU A 41 -19.03 5.06 12.84
N PHE A 42 -19.45 4.31 11.83
CA PHE A 42 -18.57 3.72 10.81
C PHE A 42 -18.96 4.21 9.42
N TYR A 43 -17.97 4.42 8.56
CA TYR A 43 -18.18 4.34 7.12
C TYR A 43 -18.23 2.87 6.70
N ILE A 44 -19.16 2.53 5.81
CA ILE A 44 -19.30 1.19 5.22
C ILE A 44 -19.25 1.28 3.71
N ASP A 45 -18.67 0.27 3.05
CA ASP A 45 -18.72 0.16 1.60
C ASP A 45 -20.17 0.06 1.11
N GLN A 46 -20.57 1.02 0.27
CA GLN A 46 -21.92 1.11 -0.29
C GLN A 46 -22.36 -0.14 -1.06
N ASN A 47 -21.41 -0.94 -1.58
CA ASN A 47 -21.70 -2.15 -2.34
C ASN A 47 -21.64 -3.42 -1.46
N HIS A 48 -21.47 -3.27 -0.15
CA HIS A 48 -21.35 -4.43 0.74
C HIS A 48 -22.73 -5.03 1.04
N GLY A 49 -23.02 -6.18 0.44
CA GLY A 49 -24.35 -6.81 0.44
C GLY A 49 -24.65 -7.76 1.61
N ARG A 50 -24.05 -7.56 2.79
CA ARG A 50 -24.37 -8.38 3.97
C ARG A 50 -25.55 -7.77 4.73
N ASN A 51 -26.62 -8.53 4.88
CA ASN A 51 -27.75 -8.14 5.72
C ASN A 51 -27.33 -8.23 7.20
N ASN A 52 -27.81 -7.30 8.01
CA ASN A 52 -27.70 -7.27 9.48
C ASN A 52 -26.31 -6.98 10.09
N ILE A 53 -25.41 -6.32 9.35
CA ILE A 53 -24.08 -5.94 9.86
C ILE A 53 -24.19 -5.03 11.09
N LYS A 54 -25.19 -4.14 11.09
CA LYS A 54 -25.40 -3.20 12.19
C LYS A 54 -25.65 -3.96 13.50
N GLU A 55 -26.60 -4.89 13.50
CA GLU A 55 -26.96 -5.67 14.69
C GLU A 55 -25.79 -6.55 15.16
N GLU A 56 -25.04 -7.16 14.25
CA GLU A 56 -23.83 -7.94 14.59
C GLU A 56 -22.78 -7.07 15.30
N LEU A 57 -22.50 -5.88 14.77
CA LEU A 57 -21.53 -4.96 15.35
C LEU A 57 -22.01 -4.39 16.69
N GLU A 58 -23.31 -4.12 16.84
CA GLU A 58 -23.90 -3.66 18.10
C GLU A 58 -23.70 -4.68 19.22
N ILE A 59 -23.93 -5.96 18.91
CA ILE A 59 -23.71 -7.07 19.85
C ILE A 59 -22.22 -7.21 20.17
N TYR A 60 -21.36 -7.20 19.14
CA TYR A 60 -19.92 -7.42 19.30
C TYR A 60 -19.23 -6.30 20.09
N LEU A 61 -19.56 -5.04 19.79
CA LEU A 61 -18.92 -3.86 20.39
C LEU A 61 -19.65 -3.36 21.64
N ASN A 62 -20.83 -3.91 21.95
CA ASN A 62 -21.70 -3.52 23.05
C ASN A 62 -21.99 -1.99 23.08
N LYS A 63 -22.24 -1.44 21.89
CA LYS A 63 -22.52 -0.02 21.65
C LYS A 63 -23.51 0.12 20.50
N GLU A 64 -24.22 1.24 20.45
CA GLU A 64 -25.12 1.57 19.33
C GLU A 64 -24.29 1.91 18.08
N ILE A 65 -24.67 1.39 16.91
CA ILE A 65 -23.88 1.52 15.68
C ILE A 65 -24.63 2.33 14.63
N GLU A 66 -23.95 3.32 14.06
CA GLU A 66 -24.42 4.06 12.89
C GLU A 66 -23.49 3.80 11.69
N LEU A 67 -24.09 3.41 10.56
CA LEU A 67 -23.37 3.08 9.33
C LEU A 67 -23.64 4.16 8.27
N PHE A 68 -22.58 4.72 7.72
CA PHE A 68 -22.61 5.74 6.67
C PHE A 68 -22.02 5.17 5.38
N PRO A 69 -22.78 5.09 4.29
CA PRO A 69 -22.26 4.53 3.05
C PRO A 69 -21.14 5.41 2.47
N ALA A 70 -20.09 4.78 1.95
CA ALA A 70 -18.99 5.41 1.25
C ALA A 70 -18.62 4.61 -0.01
N SER A 71 -17.94 5.24 -0.96
CA SER A 71 -17.53 4.57 -2.20
C SER A 71 -16.56 3.43 -1.92
N SER A 72 -16.68 2.33 -2.68
CA SER A 72 -15.83 1.15 -2.51
C SER A 72 -14.35 1.46 -2.66
N ASP A 73 -14.00 2.38 -3.58
CA ASP A 73 -12.62 2.83 -3.80
C ASP A 73 -12.07 3.59 -2.58
N CYS A 74 -12.87 4.47 -1.98
CA CYS A 74 -12.49 5.22 -0.78
C CYS A 74 -12.26 4.28 0.42
N ILE A 75 -13.17 3.32 0.63
CA ILE A 75 -13.04 2.30 1.68
C ILE A 75 -11.79 1.44 1.45
N GLU A 76 -11.59 0.92 0.24
CA GLU A 76 -10.44 0.07 -0.09
C GLU A 76 -9.11 0.79 0.16
N LYS A 77 -8.99 2.05 -0.30
CA LYS A 77 -7.79 2.88 -0.07
C LYS A 77 -7.55 3.14 1.40
N THR A 78 -8.62 3.42 2.16
CA THR A 78 -8.52 3.69 3.60
C THR A 78 -8.08 2.44 4.38
N LEU A 79 -8.72 1.29 4.11
CA LEU A 79 -8.36 0.00 4.71
C LEU A 79 -6.92 -0.37 4.38
N SER A 80 -6.52 -0.23 3.12
CA SER A 80 -5.15 -0.48 2.69
C SER A 80 -4.12 0.40 3.37
N ARG A 81 -4.48 1.65 3.72
CA ARG A 81 -3.57 2.60 4.37
C ARG A 81 -3.41 2.30 5.87
N TYR A 82 -4.52 2.12 6.59
CA TYR A 82 -4.51 2.09 8.06
C TYR A 82 -4.63 0.68 8.65
N TYR A 83 -5.30 -0.24 7.96
CA TYR A 83 -5.56 -1.60 8.44
C TYR A 83 -4.71 -2.59 7.65
N LEU A 84 -3.39 -2.54 7.83
CA LEU A 84 -2.48 -3.44 7.09
C LEU A 84 -2.74 -4.89 7.49
N ARG A 85 -3.32 -5.69 6.57
CA ARG A 85 -3.36 -7.15 6.74
C ARG A 85 -1.93 -7.65 6.77
N LYS A 86 -1.54 -8.26 7.90
CA LYS A 86 -0.46 -9.25 7.90
C LYS A 86 -0.94 -10.42 7.05
N LYS A 87 -0.82 -10.33 5.73
CA LYS A 87 -0.91 -11.53 4.89
C LYS A 87 0.13 -12.49 5.46
N ARG A 88 -0.33 -13.64 5.97
CA ARG A 88 0.54 -14.73 6.43
C ARG A 88 1.48 -15.05 5.30
N SER A 89 2.69 -14.47 5.29
CA SER A 89 3.79 -14.85 4.42
C SER A 89 3.31 -15.44 3.09
N ASP A 90 2.44 -14.72 2.36
CA ASP A 90 2.12 -15.11 1.00
C ASP A 90 3.42 -14.76 0.29
N SER A 91 4.32 -15.73 0.28
CA SER A 91 5.58 -15.64 -0.41
C SER A 91 5.20 -15.18 -1.81
N VAL A 92 5.87 -14.13 -2.26
CA VAL A 92 5.63 -13.53 -3.58
C VAL A 92 5.76 -14.57 -4.71
N SER A 93 6.24 -15.79 -4.38
CA SER A 93 6.12 -17.05 -5.10
C SER A 93 4.83 -17.24 -5.90
N SER A 94 3.64 -16.92 -5.37
CA SER A 94 2.38 -17.19 -6.10
C SER A 94 2.09 -16.17 -7.22
N SER A 95 2.65 -14.96 -7.12
CA SER A 95 2.40 -13.85 -8.07
C SER A 95 3.58 -13.58 -9.02
N ILE A 96 4.82 -13.92 -8.63
CA ILE A 96 6.00 -13.74 -9.49
C ILE A 96 6.14 -14.87 -10.52
N THR A 97 5.68 -16.08 -10.20
CA THR A 97 5.93 -17.31 -10.98
C THR A 97 4.88 -17.54 -12.08
N ASN A 98 3.66 -17.02 -11.92
CA ASN A 98 2.59 -17.16 -12.91
C ASN A 98 2.61 -15.97 -13.86
N ASN A 99 3.05 -16.21 -15.09
CA ASN A 99 3.00 -15.27 -16.21
C ASN A 99 1.57 -14.76 -16.46
N SER A 100 1.18 -13.61 -15.88
CA SER A 100 0.09 -12.70 -16.33
C SER A 100 -0.21 -11.57 -15.32
N GLY A 101 0.79 -10.98 -14.67
CA GLY A 101 0.58 -9.79 -13.85
C GLY A 101 1.91 -9.18 -13.40
N ASN A 102 2.23 -7.99 -13.90
CA ASN A 102 3.44 -7.27 -13.54
C ASN A 102 3.38 -6.88 -12.05
N PHE A 103 3.86 -7.73 -11.13
CA PHE A 103 3.93 -7.41 -9.69
C PHE A 103 4.55 -6.04 -9.42
N VAL A 104 5.61 -5.69 -10.17
CA VAL A 104 6.23 -4.36 -10.11
C VAL A 104 5.26 -3.25 -10.54
N ALA A 105 4.45 -3.44 -11.58
CA ALA A 105 3.44 -2.47 -11.97
C ALA A 105 2.32 -2.35 -10.92
N ASN A 106 1.83 -3.47 -10.38
CA ASN A 106 0.83 -3.45 -9.30
C ASN A 106 1.37 -2.73 -8.05
N LEU A 107 2.65 -2.96 -7.72
CA LEU A 107 3.33 -2.29 -6.62
C LEU A 107 3.43 -0.77 -6.85
N LEU A 108 3.69 -0.34 -8.09
CA LEU A 108 3.72 1.07 -8.46
C LEU A 108 2.33 1.71 -8.39
N ASP A 109 1.30 1.02 -8.88
CA ASP A 109 -0.09 1.46 -8.81
C ASP A 109 -0.57 1.58 -7.35
N GLU A 110 -0.22 0.60 -6.51
CA GLU A 110 -0.50 0.65 -5.07
C GLU A 110 0.24 1.80 -4.38
N ALA A 111 1.52 2.00 -4.67
CA ALA A 111 2.26 3.13 -4.12
C ALA A 111 1.64 4.47 -4.52
N GLN A 112 1.17 4.60 -5.76
CA GLN A 112 0.47 5.79 -6.22
C GLN A 112 -0.89 5.97 -5.52
N SER A 113 -1.69 4.91 -5.39
CA SER A 113 -3.00 4.98 -4.74
C SER A 113 -2.90 5.30 -3.25
N LEU A 114 -1.84 4.82 -2.60
CA LEU A 114 -1.49 5.16 -1.22
C LEU A 114 -0.73 6.49 -1.09
N GLY A 115 -0.55 7.26 -2.17
CA GLY A 115 0.16 8.54 -2.11
C GLY A 115 1.57 8.43 -1.54
N SER A 116 2.23 7.29 -1.77
CA SER A 116 3.60 7.07 -1.33
C SER A 116 4.57 7.96 -2.11
N SER A 117 5.55 8.53 -1.42
CA SER A 117 6.63 9.31 -2.05
C SER A 117 7.80 8.44 -2.47
N ASP A 118 8.04 7.36 -1.70
CA ASP A 118 9.19 6.48 -1.86
C ASP A 118 8.78 5.01 -1.69
N ILE A 119 9.35 4.13 -2.51
CA ILE A 119 9.32 2.67 -2.33
C ILE A 119 10.74 2.23 -1.97
N HIS A 120 10.90 1.54 -0.86
CA HIS A 120 12.17 1.00 -0.39
C HIS A 120 12.19 -0.51 -0.64
N VAL A 121 13.13 -0.98 -1.44
CA VAL A 121 13.41 -2.40 -1.64
C VAL A 121 14.71 -2.73 -0.91
N GLU A 122 14.61 -3.60 0.08
CA GLU A 122 15.72 -3.94 0.97
C GLU A 122 15.94 -5.44 0.99
N ALA A 123 17.18 -5.86 0.79
CA ALA A 123 17.55 -7.24 1.08
C ALA A 123 17.88 -7.38 2.58
N LEU A 124 17.42 -8.49 3.14
CA LEU A 124 17.67 -9.01 4.48
C LEU A 124 18.51 -10.29 4.34
N GLU A 125 18.89 -10.90 5.46
CA GLU A 125 19.75 -12.08 5.47
C GLU A 125 19.14 -13.31 4.80
N LYS A 126 17.81 -13.48 4.89
CA LYS A 126 17.08 -14.67 4.37
C LYS A 126 15.85 -14.33 3.54
N SER A 127 15.68 -13.06 3.18
CA SER A 127 14.52 -12.55 2.44
C SER A 127 14.82 -11.14 1.94
N GLY A 128 13.98 -10.61 1.07
CA GLY A 128 13.86 -9.17 0.86
C GLY A 128 12.59 -8.63 1.49
N ARG A 129 12.47 -7.31 1.52
CA ARG A 129 11.22 -6.63 1.86
C ARG A 129 11.02 -5.37 1.02
N VAL A 130 9.77 -5.00 0.88
CA VAL A 130 9.34 -3.73 0.27
C VAL A 130 8.63 -2.90 1.31
N ARG A 131 9.09 -1.67 1.50
CA ARG A 131 8.46 -0.66 2.36
C ARG A 131 8.03 0.53 1.52
N MET A 132 6.98 1.23 1.94
CA MET A 132 6.49 2.45 1.30
C MET A 132 6.49 3.60 2.28
N ARG A 133 6.85 4.81 1.84
CA ARG A 133 6.76 6.01 2.67
C ARG A 133 5.37 6.64 2.51
N ILE A 134 4.51 6.37 3.47
CA ILE A 134 3.11 6.78 3.52
C ILE A 134 2.95 7.77 4.68
N ASP A 135 2.51 8.99 4.41
CA ASP A 135 2.40 10.07 5.40
C ASP A 135 3.68 10.29 6.24
N GLY A 136 4.85 10.18 5.58
CA GLY A 136 6.15 10.34 6.22
C GLY A 136 6.69 9.09 6.93
N MET A 137 5.84 8.09 7.20
CA MET A 137 6.21 6.85 7.87
C MET A 137 6.58 5.75 6.88
N LEU A 138 7.63 4.96 7.19
CA LEU A 138 7.97 3.77 6.41
C LEU A 138 7.13 2.58 6.87
N VAL A 139 6.25 2.10 6.00
CA VAL A 139 5.36 0.96 6.25
C VAL A 139 5.84 -0.23 5.43
N GLU A 140 6.12 -1.36 6.07
CA GLU A 140 6.44 -2.62 5.37
C GLU A 140 5.18 -3.19 4.73
N ARG A 141 5.21 -3.40 3.41
CA ARG A 141 4.06 -3.87 2.61
C ARG A 141 4.21 -5.31 2.16
N TYR A 142 5.43 -5.71 1.82
CA TYR A 142 5.72 -7.03 1.27
C TYR A 142 7.02 -7.61 1.84
N THR A 143 7.03 -8.92 2.05
CA THR A 143 8.26 -9.71 2.21
C THR A 143 8.46 -10.51 0.93
N ILE A 144 9.66 -10.46 0.36
CA ILE A 144 10.05 -11.19 -0.85
C ILE A 144 10.92 -12.36 -0.43
N GLY A 145 10.66 -13.57 -0.92
CA GLY A 145 11.54 -14.70 -0.66
C GLY A 145 12.93 -14.50 -1.26
N ASP A 146 13.95 -15.12 -0.67
CA ASP A 146 15.34 -14.99 -1.15
C ASP A 146 15.49 -15.43 -2.61
N THR A 147 14.78 -16.48 -3.01
CA THR A 147 14.74 -17.00 -4.39
C THR A 147 14.12 -16.03 -5.39
N GLU A 148 13.12 -15.26 -4.98
CA GLU A 148 12.38 -14.33 -5.83
C GLU A 148 13.04 -12.96 -5.91
N TYR A 149 13.82 -12.58 -4.90
CA TYR A 149 14.42 -11.24 -4.80
C TYR A 149 15.27 -10.86 -6.02
N PRO A 150 16.18 -11.71 -6.55
CA PRO A 150 16.95 -11.38 -7.75
C PRO A 150 16.06 -11.12 -8.97
N SER A 151 15.01 -11.92 -9.16
CA SER A 151 14.05 -11.75 -10.26
C SER A 151 13.28 -10.44 -10.12
N PHE A 152 12.87 -10.09 -8.90
CA PHE A 152 12.21 -8.83 -8.60
C PHE A 152 13.09 -7.60 -8.92
N ILE A 153 14.36 -7.62 -8.51
CA ILE A 153 15.32 -6.55 -8.81
C ILE A 153 15.54 -6.44 -10.33
N ASN A 154 15.70 -7.56 -11.04
CA ASN A 154 15.88 -7.55 -12.49
C ASN A 154 14.67 -6.92 -13.21
N LYS A 155 13.45 -7.22 -12.78
CA LYS A 155 12.24 -6.59 -13.34
C LYS A 155 12.24 -5.07 -13.14
N ILE A 156 12.61 -4.59 -11.95
CA ILE A 156 12.75 -3.14 -11.69
C ILE A 156 13.80 -2.52 -12.61
N LYS A 157 14.97 -3.17 -12.75
CA LYS A 157 16.05 -2.70 -13.62
C LYS A 157 15.62 -2.59 -15.08
N ILE A 158 14.93 -3.62 -15.61
CA ILE A 158 14.39 -3.62 -16.97
C ILE A 158 13.41 -2.46 -17.15
N MET A 159 12.45 -2.31 -16.24
CA MET A 159 11.44 -1.22 -16.32
C MET A 159 12.05 0.18 -16.19
N SER A 160 13.26 0.27 -15.64
CA SER A 160 13.99 1.53 -15.43
C SER A 160 15.13 1.73 -16.42
N ASN A 161 15.27 0.85 -17.41
CA ASN A 161 16.34 0.87 -18.41
C ASN A 161 17.77 0.87 -17.80
N LEU A 162 17.97 0.09 -16.74
CA LEU A 162 19.25 -0.07 -16.03
C LEU A 162 19.96 -1.37 -16.43
N ASP A 163 21.27 -1.44 -16.20
CA ASP A 163 22.07 -2.63 -16.48
C ASP A 163 21.76 -3.76 -15.47
N ILE A 164 21.25 -4.86 -16.02
CA ILE A 164 20.89 -6.06 -15.27
C ILE A 164 22.15 -6.77 -14.73
N ALA A 165 23.25 -6.76 -15.50
CA ALA A 165 24.49 -7.45 -15.17
C ALA A 165 25.25 -6.79 -14.01
N GLU A 166 25.20 -5.45 -13.93
CA GLU A 166 25.89 -4.68 -12.90
C GLU A 166 25.16 -4.75 -11.54
N LYS A 167 25.77 -5.36 -10.53
CA LYS A 167 25.18 -5.58 -9.19
C LYS A 167 25.92 -4.85 -8.06
N ARG A 168 27.08 -4.28 -8.34
CA ARG A 168 28.06 -3.80 -7.35
C ARG A 168 28.08 -2.28 -7.26
N LEU A 169 27.87 -1.59 -8.38
CA LEU A 169 27.86 -0.13 -8.42
C LEU A 169 26.44 0.45 -8.28
N PRO A 170 26.28 1.58 -7.56
CA PRO A 170 25.04 2.34 -7.61
C PRO A 170 24.71 2.71 -9.06
N GLN A 171 23.50 2.40 -9.49
CA GLN A 171 22.99 2.80 -10.80
C GLN A 171 21.91 3.86 -10.59
N ASP A 172 22.31 5.13 -10.67
CA ASP A 172 21.40 6.25 -10.79
C ASP A 172 21.63 6.95 -12.13
N ASN A 173 20.56 7.48 -12.72
CA ASN A 173 20.70 8.37 -13.89
C ASN A 173 21.13 9.79 -13.46
N SER A 174 21.55 10.00 -12.20
CA SER A 174 21.79 11.31 -11.58
C SER A 174 22.93 11.36 -10.54
N GLY A 175 24.03 10.65 -10.77
CA GLY A 175 25.37 10.90 -10.18
C GLY A 175 25.51 11.31 -8.70
N THR A 176 24.67 10.85 -7.77
CA THR A 176 24.82 11.16 -6.34
C THR A 176 25.07 9.88 -5.52
N PRO A 177 26.18 9.76 -4.78
CA PRO A 177 26.52 8.52 -4.10
C PRO A 177 25.78 8.37 -2.76
N VAL A 178 25.47 7.11 -2.44
CA VAL A 178 24.85 6.57 -1.22
C VAL A 178 23.31 6.48 -1.27
N LEU A 179 22.82 5.23 -1.42
CA LEU A 179 21.50 4.75 -1.89
C LEU A 179 21.28 4.91 -3.41
N SER A 180 21.08 3.79 -4.13
CA SER A 180 20.64 3.85 -5.52
C SER A 180 19.19 4.32 -5.57
N ARG A 181 19.00 5.57 -5.97
CA ARG A 181 17.69 6.18 -6.22
C ARG A 181 17.33 5.96 -7.69
N ILE A 182 16.28 5.19 -7.93
CA ILE A 182 15.71 4.99 -9.26
C ILE A 182 14.48 5.90 -9.37
N PRO A 183 14.53 6.98 -10.16
CA PRO A 183 13.35 7.81 -10.40
C PRO A 183 12.36 7.07 -11.29
N VAL A 184 11.15 6.82 -10.80
CA VAL A 184 10.06 6.23 -11.61
C VAL A 184 9.22 7.38 -12.18
N LEU A 185 9.63 7.95 -13.32
CA LEU A 185 8.91 9.09 -13.93
C LEU A 185 8.18 8.73 -15.23
N LYS A 186 6.90 9.12 -15.25
CA LYS A 186 5.98 9.48 -16.36
C LYS A 186 5.62 8.47 -17.45
N TRP A 187 6.49 7.54 -17.87
CA TRP A 187 6.15 6.69 -19.04
C TRP A 187 5.16 5.55 -18.71
N ILE A 188 5.22 4.98 -17.50
CA ILE A 188 4.34 3.87 -17.08
C ILE A 188 2.88 4.33 -16.88
N PHE A 189 2.65 5.61 -16.55
CA PHE A 189 1.32 6.13 -16.18
C PHE A 189 0.61 6.90 -17.31
N SER A 190 1.13 6.88 -18.55
CA SER A 190 0.59 7.70 -19.65
C SER A 190 -0.70 7.14 -20.29
N SER A 191 -1.21 5.98 -19.85
CA SER A 191 -2.49 5.44 -20.35
C SER A 191 -3.54 5.35 -19.25
N LYS A 192 -3.96 6.49 -18.71
CA LYS A 192 -5.32 6.74 -18.21
C LYS A 192 -5.43 8.24 -17.89
N THR A 193 -6.26 8.91 -18.69
CA THR A 193 -6.82 10.27 -18.56
C THR A 193 -6.00 11.30 -17.78
N LYS A 194 -5.53 12.35 -18.48
CA LYS A 194 -4.85 13.54 -17.94
C LYS A 194 -5.45 14.01 -16.61
N SER A 195 -4.85 13.60 -15.49
CA SER A 195 -4.98 14.27 -14.21
C SER A 195 -3.63 14.93 -13.90
N LYS A 196 -3.69 16.24 -13.69
CA LYS A 196 -2.55 17.15 -13.52
C LYS A 196 -1.99 17.00 -12.10
N ARG A 197 -1.32 15.89 -11.79
CA ARG A 197 -0.52 15.74 -10.57
C ARG A 197 0.93 15.44 -10.94
N ASP A 198 1.83 16.34 -10.58
CA ASP A 198 3.27 16.26 -10.86
C ASP A 198 4.00 15.52 -9.72
N THR A 199 3.49 14.34 -9.34
CA THR A 199 4.04 13.54 -8.24
C THR A 199 5.14 12.60 -8.75
N LYS A 200 6.38 12.83 -8.33
CA LYS A 200 7.54 11.99 -8.62
C LYS A 200 7.68 10.90 -7.54
N LEU A 201 7.50 9.63 -7.91
CA LEU A 201 7.74 8.47 -7.06
C LEU A 201 9.21 8.01 -7.18
N ASN A 202 9.88 7.77 -6.05
CA ASN A 202 11.25 7.25 -6.05
C ASN A 202 11.28 5.80 -5.60
N ILE A 203 12.05 4.94 -6.28
CA ILE A 203 12.41 3.63 -5.74
C ILE A 203 13.83 3.71 -5.18
N PHE A 204 14.01 3.32 -3.94
CA PHE A 204 15.30 3.12 -3.30
C PHE A 204 15.59 1.64 -3.22
N ILE A 205 16.71 1.21 -3.79
CA ILE A 205 17.19 -0.16 -3.64
C ILE A 205 18.40 -0.11 -2.71
N LYS A 206 18.32 -0.77 -1.55
CA LYS A 206 19.47 -0.88 -0.66
C LYS A 206 20.30 -2.10 -1.07
N PRO A 207 21.51 -1.93 -1.62
CA PRO A 207 22.36 -3.07 -1.95
C PRO A 207 22.80 -3.78 -0.66
N THR A 208 22.78 -5.11 -0.69
CA THR A 208 23.40 -5.92 0.35
C THR A 208 24.83 -6.21 -0.07
N ILE A 209 25.79 -5.72 0.72
CA ILE A 209 27.18 -6.19 0.64
C ILE A 209 27.21 -7.48 1.46
N VAL A 210 27.07 -8.61 0.79
CA VAL A 210 27.37 -9.92 1.39
C VAL A 210 28.89 -10.08 1.28
N TYR A 211 29.59 -10.12 2.42
CA TYR A 211 31.00 -10.52 2.49
C TYR A 211 31.11 -12.04 2.48
#